data_AF-A0A1X1FHY2-F1
#
_entry.id   AF-A0A1X1FHY2-F1
#
_cell.length_a   1.000
_cell.length_b   1.000
_cell.length_c   1.000
_cell.angle_alpha   90.00
_cell.angle_beta   90.00
_cell.angle_gamma   90.00
#
_symmetry.space_group_name_H-M   'P 1'
#
loop_
_entity.id
_entity.type
_entity.pdbx_description
1 polymer ?
#
loop_
_entity_poly.entity_id
_entity_poly.type
_entity_poly.pdbx_seq_one_letter_code
_entity_poly.pdbx_strand_id
1 'polypeptide(L)'
;MYSFLSFLGGVGVIAAIVLTVLYFKRRKKQPEKARKYALYAWICVAVFMIFGWLASITPEGKQEAHDEDVSSSIEESRDAKSSSVKKEKAHKASVAKAESSSADKAMKKQAKAQREKSGKLHYKQLQNYLSNLPTKYEGAIDDAYYSPQDSKTIIVMNEAVLDVSAAKLKAVVRGAWNLGQNAYNKYSPLPDNVNANYVTVQDSAGNELAHTSLLGNFDYDADK
;
A
#
# COMPACT_ATOMS: atom_id res chain seq x y z
N MET A 1 -5.08 -22.57 -21.84
CA MET A 1 -4.81 -21.59 -20.76
C MET A 1 -3.31 -21.36 -20.51
N TYR A 2 -2.45 -22.37 -20.63
CA TYR A 2 -0.99 -22.24 -20.43
C TYR A 2 -0.28 -21.29 -21.43
N SER A 3 -0.74 -21.20 -22.69
CA SER A 3 -0.11 -20.33 -23.70
C SER A 3 -0.29 -18.84 -23.42
N PHE A 4 -1.32 -18.43 -22.68
CA PHE A 4 -1.57 -17.03 -22.32
C PHE A 4 -0.67 -16.57 -21.17
N LEU A 5 -0.37 -17.47 -20.22
CA LEU A 5 0.59 -17.19 -19.14
C LEU A 5 2.03 -17.08 -19.67
N SER A 6 2.40 -17.90 -20.67
CA SER A 6 3.72 -17.81 -21.32
C SER A 6 3.92 -16.49 -22.06
N PHE A 7 2.86 -15.95 -22.68
CA PHE A 7 2.92 -14.69 -23.41
C PHE A 7 3.05 -13.48 -22.45
N LEU A 8 2.31 -13.47 -21.33
CA LEU A 8 2.49 -12.44 -20.29
C LEU A 8 3.88 -12.50 -19.63
N GLY A 9 4.41 -13.71 -19.42
CA GLY A 9 5.78 -13.89 -18.93
C GLY A 9 6.83 -13.31 -19.88
N GLY A 10 6.69 -13.56 -21.19
CA GLY A 10 7.59 -13.03 -22.21
C GLY A 10 7.59 -11.51 -22.29
N VAL A 11 6.42 -10.87 -22.23
CA VAL A 11 6.30 -9.40 -22.21
C VAL A 11 6.95 -8.81 -20.95
N GLY A 12 6.81 -9.46 -19.79
CA GLY A 12 7.46 -9.06 -18.55
C GLY A 12 8.99 -9.10 -18.63
N VAL A 13 9.55 -10.15 -19.24
CA VAL A 13 11.01 -10.28 -19.43
C VAL A 13 11.54 -9.21 -20.39
N ILE A 14 10.85 -8.96 -21.50
CA ILE A 14 11.23 -7.91 -22.45
C ILE A 14 11.18 -6.53 -21.78
N ALA A 15 10.15 -6.25 -20.97
CA ALA A 15 10.04 -5.00 -20.21
C ALA A 15 11.17 -4.84 -19.18
N ALA A 16 11.56 -5.93 -18.49
CA ALA A 16 12.67 -5.92 -17.54
C ALA A 16 14.03 -5.64 -18.22
N ILE A 17 14.26 -6.23 -19.41
CA ILE A 17 15.48 -5.98 -20.20
C ILE A 17 15.52 -4.53 -20.66
N VAL A 18 14.42 -3.99 -21.22
CA VAL A 18 14.33 -2.59 -21.65
C VAL A 18 14.58 -1.62 -20.49
N LEU A 19 13.98 -1.89 -19.32
CA LEU A 19 14.19 -1.08 -18.11
C LEU A 19 15.65 -1.13 -17.64
N THR A 20 16.30 -2.28 -17.72
CA THR A 20 17.70 -2.44 -17.34
C THR A 20 18.64 -1.67 -18.28
N VAL A 21 18.40 -1.72 -19.60
CA VAL A 21 19.17 -0.95 -20.58
C VAL A 21 18.97 0.57 -20.41
N LEU A 22 17.72 1.01 -20.16
CA LEU A 22 17.42 2.42 -19.88
C LEU A 22 18.06 2.90 -18.57
N TYR A 23 18.11 2.04 -17.54
CA TYR A 23 18.79 2.31 -16.28
C TYR A 23 20.30 2.55 -16.49
N PHE A 24 20.98 1.65 -17.23
CA PHE A 24 22.42 1.80 -17.51
C PHE A 24 22.72 3.05 -18.35
N LYS A 25 21.89 3.38 -19.34
CA LYS A 25 22.07 4.57 -20.18
C LYS A 25 21.84 5.89 -19.41
N ARG A 26 20.92 5.92 -18.44
CA ARG A 26 20.60 7.12 -17.65
C ARG A 26 21.48 7.32 -16.40
N ARG A 27 22.18 6.27 -15.93
CA ARG A 27 23.08 6.31 -14.76
C ARG A 27 24.17 7.40 -14.88
N LYS A 28 24.63 7.73 -16.09
CA LYS A 28 25.65 8.77 -16.32
C LYS A 28 25.13 10.21 -16.36
N LYS A 29 23.81 10.44 -16.54
CA LYS A 29 23.27 11.81 -16.73
C LYS A 29 22.41 12.32 -15.58
N GLN A 30 21.65 11.46 -14.87
CA GLN A 30 20.85 11.87 -13.70
C GLN A 30 20.75 10.74 -12.65
N PRO A 31 21.57 10.77 -11.59
CA PRO A 31 21.68 9.66 -10.63
C PRO A 31 20.41 9.47 -9.78
N GLU A 32 19.66 10.53 -9.49
CA GLU A 32 18.45 10.44 -8.67
C GLU A 32 17.31 9.69 -9.35
N LYS A 33 17.12 9.92 -10.66
CA LYS A 33 16.09 9.19 -11.42
C LYS A 33 16.48 7.74 -11.63
N ALA A 34 17.78 7.44 -11.78
CA ALA A 34 18.28 6.08 -11.90
C ALA A 34 17.94 5.23 -10.66
N ARG A 35 18.07 5.78 -9.44
CA ARG A 35 17.70 5.07 -8.20
C ARG A 35 16.24 4.61 -8.19
N LYS A 36 15.31 5.41 -8.73
CA LYS A 36 13.89 5.04 -8.82
C LYS A 36 13.69 3.84 -9.76
N TYR A 37 14.38 3.81 -10.91
CA TYR A 37 14.31 2.67 -11.83
C TYR A 37 14.95 1.39 -11.27
N ALA A 38 16.04 1.51 -10.50
CA ALA A 38 16.60 0.36 -9.77
C ALA A 38 15.63 -0.20 -8.72
N LEU A 39 14.92 0.68 -8.01
CA LEU A 39 13.88 0.29 -7.06
C LEU A 39 12.73 -0.46 -7.77
N TYR A 40 12.25 0.06 -8.91
CA TYR A 40 11.22 -0.62 -9.70
C TYR A 40 11.69 -1.97 -10.27
N ALA A 41 12.92 -2.07 -10.73
CA ALA A 41 13.49 -3.34 -11.21
C ALA A 41 13.58 -4.38 -10.08
N TRP A 42 13.98 -3.97 -8.88
CA TRP A 42 14.02 -4.85 -7.71
C TRP A 42 12.62 -5.28 -7.26
N ILE A 43 11.64 -4.37 -7.29
CA ILE A 43 10.23 -4.68 -7.02
C ILE A 43 9.70 -5.71 -8.05
N CYS A 44 10.01 -5.56 -9.34
CA CYS A 44 9.60 -6.55 -10.35
C CYS A 44 10.18 -7.94 -10.08
N VAL A 45 11.47 -8.03 -9.72
CA VAL A 45 12.11 -9.31 -9.36
C VAL A 45 11.47 -9.91 -8.10
N ALA A 46 11.19 -9.10 -7.08
CA ALA A 46 10.52 -9.54 -5.86
C ALA A 46 9.09 -10.06 -6.15
N VAL A 47 8.33 -9.39 -7.03
CA VAL A 47 7.00 -9.84 -7.45
C VAL A 47 7.09 -11.16 -8.22
N PHE A 48 8.04 -11.31 -9.14
CA PHE A 48 8.25 -12.57 -9.87
C PHE A 48 8.64 -13.73 -8.94
N MET A 49 9.44 -13.49 -7.90
CA MET A 49 9.79 -14.50 -6.89
C MET A 49 8.56 -14.94 -6.07
N ILE A 50 7.66 -14.01 -5.72
CA ILE A 50 6.43 -14.31 -4.97
C ILE A 50 5.45 -15.12 -5.83
N PHE A 51 5.29 -14.80 -7.12
CA PHE A 51 4.43 -15.58 -8.02
C PHE A 51 5.03 -16.94 -8.42
N GLY A 52 6.37 -17.05 -8.54
CA GLY A 52 7.05 -18.33 -8.78
C GLY A 52 6.95 -19.32 -7.61
N TRP A 53 6.93 -18.81 -6.37
CA TRP A 53 6.71 -19.62 -5.17
C TRP A 53 5.25 -20.06 -4.97
N LEU A 54 4.27 -19.30 -5.49
CA LEU A 54 2.87 -19.71 -5.43
C LEU A 54 2.53 -20.86 -6.41
N ALA A 55 3.33 -21.04 -7.46
CA ALA A 55 3.17 -22.14 -8.42
C ALA A 55 3.78 -23.47 -7.96
N SER A 56 4.54 -23.50 -6.84
CA SER A 56 5.15 -24.71 -6.29
C SER A 56 4.42 -25.27 -5.06
N ILE A 57 3.34 -24.61 -4.62
CA ILE A 57 2.49 -25.02 -3.49
C ILE A 57 1.04 -25.19 -3.98
N THR A 58 0.81 -26.14 -4.86
CA THR A 58 -0.52 -26.75 -5.03
C THR A 58 -0.37 -28.24 -5.33
N PRO A 59 -0.85 -29.14 -4.44
CA PRO A 59 -0.99 -30.56 -4.76
C PRO A 59 -2.14 -30.75 -5.76
N GLU A 60 -1.94 -31.70 -6.67
CA GLU A 60 -2.81 -32.04 -7.80
C GLU A 60 -4.29 -32.28 -7.44
N GLY A 61 -5.19 -31.77 -8.29
CA GLY A 61 -6.60 -32.15 -8.36
C GLY A 61 -7.09 -32.10 -9.80
N LYS A 62 -7.25 -33.29 -10.41
CA LYS A 62 -7.60 -33.56 -11.82
C LYS A 62 -9.04 -33.17 -12.19
N GLN A 63 -9.24 -32.75 -13.44
CA GLN A 63 -10.21 -33.24 -14.46
C GLN A 63 -10.16 -32.27 -15.67
N GLU A 64 -9.66 -32.67 -16.85
CA GLU A 64 -10.41 -33.27 -17.98
C GLU A 64 -11.54 -32.35 -18.49
N ALA A 65 -11.75 -32.00 -19.76
CA ALA A 65 -11.21 -32.37 -21.07
C ALA A 65 -11.87 -31.43 -22.13
N HIS A 66 -11.26 -31.32 -23.33
CA HIS A 66 -11.88 -31.01 -24.65
C HIS A 66 -12.69 -29.69 -24.80
N ASP A 67 -12.84 -28.98 -25.92
CA ASP A 67 -12.38 -29.10 -27.30
C ASP A 67 -12.58 -27.73 -27.98
N GLU A 68 -11.79 -27.54 -29.03
CA GLU A 68 -11.93 -26.81 -30.30
C GLU A 68 -12.98 -25.72 -30.59
N ASP A 69 -12.56 -24.95 -31.61
CA ASP A 69 -13.31 -24.23 -32.64
C ASP A 69 -13.66 -22.74 -32.42
N VAL A 70 -12.95 -21.83 -33.10
CA VAL A 70 -13.31 -21.24 -34.43
C VAL A 70 -14.22 -20.02 -34.20
N SER A 71 -14.09 -18.87 -34.84
CA SER A 71 -13.23 -18.35 -35.90
C SER A 71 -13.53 -16.84 -36.00
N SER A 72 -12.64 -16.11 -36.68
CA SER A 72 -12.79 -14.84 -37.42
C SER A 72 -14.10 -14.03 -37.29
N SER A 73 -14.05 -12.69 -37.21
CA SER A 73 -13.84 -11.76 -38.35
C SER A 73 -13.84 -10.32 -37.77
N ILE A 74 -12.95 -9.36 -38.09
CA ILE A 74 -12.81 -8.57 -39.35
C ILE A 74 -14.19 -7.93 -39.69
N GLU A 75 -14.44 -6.62 -39.82
CA GLU A 75 -13.72 -5.41 -40.32
C GLU A 75 -14.53 -4.17 -39.86
N GLU A 76 -13.92 -3.02 -39.50
CA GLU A 76 -13.66 -1.81 -40.31
C GLU A 76 -14.89 -1.08 -40.92
N SER A 77 -15.07 0.20 -40.54
CA SER A 77 -15.34 1.35 -41.43
C SER A 77 -15.58 2.62 -40.57
N ARG A 78 -14.64 3.58 -40.54
CA ARG A 78 -14.64 4.86 -41.31
C ARG A 78 -15.99 5.59 -41.30
N ASP A 79 -16.05 6.79 -40.73
CA ASP A 79 -15.83 8.01 -41.51
C ASP A 79 -15.83 9.30 -40.68
N ALA A 80 -15.19 10.31 -41.27
CA ALA A 80 -14.91 11.64 -40.77
C ALA A 80 -16.16 12.49 -40.47
N LYS A 81 -16.00 13.58 -39.69
CA LYS A 81 -16.02 14.98 -40.21
C LYS A 81 -16.09 16.03 -39.09
N SER A 82 -15.11 16.92 -39.15
CA SER A 82 -15.04 18.23 -38.50
C SER A 82 -16.20 19.15 -38.92
N SER A 83 -16.77 19.91 -37.98
CA SER A 83 -16.94 21.36 -38.14
C SER A 83 -17.42 22.07 -36.87
N SER A 84 -16.93 23.30 -36.74
CA SER A 84 -17.11 24.33 -35.72
C SER A 84 -18.50 24.99 -35.69
N VAL A 85 -18.98 25.41 -34.51
CA VAL A 85 -19.82 26.63 -34.36
C VAL A 85 -19.47 27.40 -33.08
N LYS A 86 -19.60 28.73 -33.21
CA LYS A 86 -19.11 29.88 -32.43
C LYS A 86 -19.71 30.09 -31.03
N LYS A 87 -18.96 30.88 -30.25
CA LYS A 87 -19.34 31.74 -29.11
C LYS A 87 -20.67 32.49 -29.31
N GLU A 88 -21.45 32.60 -28.23
CA GLU A 88 -22.17 33.83 -27.89
C GLU A 88 -22.44 33.98 -26.37
N LYS A 89 -22.58 35.23 -25.93
CA LYS A 89 -22.48 35.73 -24.55
C LYS A 89 -23.78 35.65 -23.76
N ALA A 90 -23.62 35.31 -22.48
CA ALA A 90 -24.06 35.99 -21.24
C ALA A 90 -25.53 36.39 -20.95
N HIS A 91 -25.86 36.17 -19.66
CA HIS A 91 -26.89 36.77 -18.78
C HIS A 91 -28.33 36.22 -18.79
N LYS A 92 -28.63 35.41 -17.77
CA LYS A 92 -29.84 35.47 -16.90
C LYS A 92 -29.55 34.70 -15.60
N ALA A 93 -29.32 35.41 -14.50
CA ALA A 93 -30.30 35.71 -13.45
C ALA A 93 -30.35 34.61 -12.36
N SER A 94 -29.53 34.88 -11.35
CA SER A 94 -29.68 34.57 -9.91
C SER A 94 -31.06 34.06 -9.43
N VAL A 95 -31.27 32.74 -9.41
CA VAL A 95 -32.15 32.03 -8.46
C VAL A 95 -31.62 30.59 -8.29
N ALA A 96 -30.51 30.40 -7.58
CA ALA A 96 -29.97 29.05 -7.32
C ALA A 96 -29.17 28.95 -6.01
N LYS A 97 -29.49 29.77 -5.00
CA LYS A 97 -28.67 29.88 -3.78
C LYS A 97 -29.36 29.39 -2.48
N ALA A 98 -30.59 28.92 -2.54
CA ALA A 98 -31.32 28.45 -1.35
C ALA A 98 -31.47 26.93 -1.24
N GLU A 99 -31.68 26.20 -2.34
CA GLU A 99 -31.82 24.73 -2.34
C GLU A 99 -30.50 23.96 -2.34
N SER A 100 -29.38 24.60 -2.67
CA SER A 100 -28.06 23.98 -2.61
C SER A 100 -27.60 23.71 -1.17
N SER A 101 -28.10 24.47 -0.18
CA SER A 101 -27.64 24.37 1.20
C SER A 101 -28.16 23.14 1.95
N SER A 102 -29.31 22.59 1.56
CA SER A 102 -29.91 21.38 2.16
C SER A 102 -29.41 20.11 1.47
N ALA A 103 -29.28 20.13 0.14
CA ALA A 103 -28.70 19.04 -0.64
C ALA A 103 -27.21 18.82 -0.32
N ASP A 104 -26.42 19.91 -0.18
CA ASP A 104 -25.01 19.81 0.25
C ASP A 104 -24.86 19.24 1.67
N LYS A 105 -25.76 19.61 2.59
CA LYS A 105 -25.76 19.05 3.96
C LYS A 105 -26.13 17.58 3.96
N ALA A 106 -27.11 17.17 3.15
CA ALA A 106 -27.52 15.78 3.02
C ALA A 106 -26.42 14.90 2.39
N MET A 107 -25.77 15.37 1.32
CA MET A 107 -24.62 14.69 0.71
C MET A 107 -23.43 14.58 1.67
N LYS A 108 -23.09 15.66 2.40
CA LYS A 108 -22.04 15.60 3.44
C LYS A 108 -22.35 14.60 4.53
N LYS A 109 -23.62 14.49 4.96
CA LYS A 109 -24.06 13.53 5.99
C LYS A 109 -23.97 12.09 5.49
N GLN A 110 -24.38 11.81 4.26
CA GLN A 110 -24.23 10.48 3.65
C GLN A 110 -22.76 10.11 3.43
N ALA A 111 -21.93 11.03 2.93
CA ALA A 111 -20.50 10.83 2.76
C ALA A 111 -19.80 10.56 4.10
N LYS A 112 -20.18 11.27 5.17
CA LYS A 112 -19.67 11.03 6.52
C LYS A 112 -20.08 9.65 7.03
N ALA A 113 -21.35 9.27 6.90
CA ALA A 113 -21.84 7.96 7.32
C ALA A 113 -21.15 6.80 6.56
N GLN A 114 -20.85 6.98 5.27
CA GLN A 114 -20.12 5.99 4.49
C GLN A 114 -18.65 5.90 4.92
N ARG A 115 -17.99 7.04 5.19
CA ARG A 115 -16.63 7.08 5.73
C ARG A 115 -16.53 6.42 7.10
N GLU A 116 -17.51 6.63 7.96
CA GLU A 116 -17.55 5.97 9.28
C GLU A 116 -17.68 4.45 9.14
N LYS A 117 -18.48 3.96 8.20
CA LYS A 117 -18.58 2.51 7.93
C LYS A 117 -17.27 1.93 7.41
N SER A 118 -16.63 2.56 6.43
CA SER A 118 -15.34 2.10 5.91
C SER A 118 -14.22 2.22 6.93
N GLY A 119 -14.19 3.31 7.71
CA GLY A 119 -13.21 3.53 8.77
C GLY A 119 -13.29 2.47 9.86
N LYS A 120 -14.50 2.04 10.27
CA LYS A 120 -14.66 0.92 11.20
C LYS A 120 -14.12 -0.40 10.65
N LEU A 121 -14.32 -0.67 9.35
CA LEU A 121 -13.76 -1.86 8.72
C LEU A 121 -12.23 -1.82 8.69
N HIS A 122 -11.65 -0.69 8.26
CA HIS A 122 -10.21 -0.53 8.22
C HIS A 122 -9.58 -0.61 9.62
N TYR A 123 -10.23 -0.06 10.64
CA TYR A 123 -9.78 -0.18 12.02
C TYR A 123 -9.73 -1.64 12.48
N LYS A 124 -10.75 -2.45 12.18
CA LYS A 124 -10.71 -3.89 12.47
C LYS A 124 -9.57 -4.59 11.73
N GLN A 125 -9.31 -4.21 10.48
CA GLN A 125 -8.21 -4.77 9.70
C GLN A 125 -6.83 -4.36 10.26
N LEU A 126 -6.69 -3.13 10.75
CA LEU A 126 -5.51 -2.66 11.47
C LEU A 126 -5.28 -3.49 12.74
N GLN A 127 -6.31 -3.66 13.58
CA GLN A 127 -6.22 -4.45 14.81
C GLN A 127 -5.84 -5.91 14.51
N ASN A 128 -6.45 -6.51 13.49
CA ASN A 128 -6.11 -7.85 13.05
C ASN A 128 -4.67 -7.93 12.52
N TYR A 129 -4.20 -6.93 11.77
CA TYR A 129 -2.82 -6.90 11.30
C TYR A 129 -1.83 -6.85 12.46
N LEU A 130 -2.05 -5.94 13.42
CA LEU A 130 -1.18 -5.77 14.58
C LEU A 130 -1.12 -7.03 15.44
N SER A 131 -2.28 -7.62 15.78
CA SER A 131 -2.35 -8.87 16.56
C SER A 131 -1.70 -10.09 15.89
N ASN A 132 -1.50 -10.07 14.56
CA ASN A 132 -0.78 -11.13 13.85
C ASN A 132 0.73 -10.86 13.72
N LEU A 133 1.23 -9.70 14.13
CA LEU A 133 2.66 -9.39 14.08
C LEU A 133 3.50 -10.35 14.94
N PRO A 134 3.12 -10.68 16.19
CA PRO A 134 3.91 -11.60 17.01
C PRO A 134 4.07 -12.98 16.35
N THR A 135 2.99 -13.51 15.76
CA THR A 135 3.02 -14.79 15.05
C THR A 135 3.84 -14.71 13.76
N LYS A 136 3.79 -13.58 13.05
CA LYS A 136 4.52 -13.41 11.78
C LYS A 136 6.01 -13.15 11.96
N TYR A 137 6.38 -12.51 13.06
CA TYR A 137 7.75 -12.12 13.41
C TYR A 137 8.16 -12.79 14.73
N GLU A 138 7.90 -14.10 14.80
CA GLU A 138 8.19 -14.93 15.97
C GLU A 138 9.63 -14.72 16.47
N GLY A 139 9.76 -14.51 17.78
CA GLY A 139 11.04 -14.26 18.45
C GLY A 139 11.60 -12.83 18.31
N ALA A 140 10.93 -11.94 17.58
CA ALA A 140 11.32 -10.52 17.49
C ALA A 140 10.27 -9.56 18.07
N ILE A 141 8.98 -9.87 17.89
CA ILE A 141 7.86 -9.08 18.41
C ILE A 141 7.04 -9.98 19.33
N ASP A 142 6.82 -9.54 20.56
CA ASP A 142 6.01 -10.27 21.55
C ASP A 142 4.54 -9.85 21.50
N ASP A 143 4.27 -8.56 21.26
CA ASP A 143 2.93 -8.04 21.16
C ASP A 143 2.87 -6.83 20.21
N ALA A 144 1.71 -6.58 19.62
CA ALA A 144 1.45 -5.35 18.89
C ALA A 144 -0.05 -5.04 18.85
N TYR A 145 -0.40 -3.81 19.22
CA TYR A 145 -1.79 -3.38 19.32
C TYR A 145 -1.93 -1.87 19.20
N TYR A 146 -3.17 -1.40 19.06
CA TYR A 146 -3.50 0.01 19.19
C TYR A 146 -4.01 0.27 20.61
N SER A 147 -3.40 1.21 21.34
CA SER A 147 -3.88 1.68 22.64
C SER A 147 -4.84 2.84 22.44
N PRO A 148 -6.15 2.68 22.75
CA PRO A 148 -7.10 3.79 22.71
C PRO A 148 -6.83 4.82 23.80
N GLN A 149 -6.25 4.41 24.93
CA GLN A 149 -5.95 5.29 26.06
C GLN A 149 -4.86 6.29 25.69
N ASP A 150 -3.79 5.79 25.07
CA ASP A 150 -2.63 6.60 24.66
C ASP A 150 -2.78 7.16 23.25
N SER A 151 -3.84 6.76 22.54
CA SER A 151 -4.07 7.08 21.13
C SER A 151 -2.86 6.80 20.24
N LYS A 152 -2.19 5.66 20.45
CA LYS A 152 -0.98 5.25 19.72
C LYS A 152 -0.94 3.76 19.40
N THR A 153 -0.21 3.40 18.36
CA THR A 153 0.17 2.01 18.05
C THR A 153 1.37 1.63 18.91
N ILE A 154 1.28 0.51 19.61
CA ILE A 154 2.33 -0.03 20.47
C ILE A 154 2.84 -1.32 19.84
N ILE A 155 4.17 -1.46 19.73
CA ILE A 155 4.83 -2.69 19.33
C ILE A 155 5.82 -3.05 20.44
N VAL A 156 5.64 -4.24 21.02
CA VAL A 156 6.47 -4.78 22.10
C VAL A 156 7.49 -5.72 21.50
N MET A 157 8.77 -5.41 21.72
CA MET A 157 9.91 -6.19 21.24
C MET A 157 10.19 -7.36 22.19
N ASN A 158 10.64 -8.47 21.63
CA ASN A 158 11.14 -9.59 22.42
C ASN A 158 12.50 -9.25 23.07
N GLU A 159 12.68 -9.59 24.34
CA GLU A 159 13.93 -9.34 25.08
C GLU A 159 15.19 -9.93 24.41
N ALA A 160 15.06 -11.09 23.75
CA ALA A 160 16.17 -11.76 23.08
C ALA A 160 16.75 -10.95 21.91
N VAL A 161 15.99 -10.01 21.35
CA VAL A 161 16.48 -9.13 20.27
C VAL A 161 16.99 -7.79 20.79
N LEU A 162 16.91 -7.54 22.11
CA LEU A 162 17.41 -6.33 22.74
C LEU A 162 18.89 -6.46 23.13
N ASP A 163 19.37 -7.68 23.41
CA ASP A 163 20.78 -7.96 23.72
C ASP A 163 21.65 -8.08 22.45
N VAL A 164 21.72 -6.97 21.70
CA VAL A 164 22.55 -6.85 20.49
C VAL A 164 23.31 -5.54 20.50
N SER A 165 24.27 -5.37 19.58
CA SER A 165 24.97 -4.09 19.48
C SER A 165 24.01 -2.93 19.20
N ALA A 166 24.29 -1.74 19.74
CA ALA A 166 23.43 -0.57 19.61
C ALA A 166 23.03 -0.25 18.16
N ALA A 167 23.96 -0.42 17.20
CA ALA A 167 23.66 -0.22 15.78
C ALA A 167 22.64 -1.24 15.23
N LYS A 168 22.72 -2.50 15.66
CA LYS A 168 21.75 -3.53 15.29
C LYS A 168 20.41 -3.29 15.98
N LEU A 169 20.43 -2.94 17.27
CA LEU A 169 19.23 -2.63 18.04
C LEU A 169 18.42 -1.51 17.37
N LYS A 170 19.08 -0.40 17.05
CA LYS A 170 18.44 0.73 16.35
C LYS A 170 17.84 0.34 15.00
N ALA A 171 18.48 -0.56 14.25
CA ALA A 171 17.95 -1.04 12.98
C ALA A 171 16.71 -1.92 13.17
N VAL A 172 16.73 -2.81 14.16
CA VAL A 172 15.60 -3.69 14.53
C VAL A 172 14.42 -2.85 15.02
N VAL A 173 14.65 -1.93 15.96
CA VAL A 173 13.64 -1.01 16.50
C VAL A 173 13.04 -0.13 15.41
N ARG A 174 13.86 0.40 14.49
CA ARG A 174 13.35 1.14 13.32
C ARG A 174 12.51 0.25 12.40
N GLY A 175 12.88 -1.02 12.25
CA GLY A 175 12.10 -2.02 11.52
C GLY A 175 10.70 -2.18 12.11
N ALA A 176 10.61 -2.37 13.43
CA ALA A 176 9.35 -2.44 14.15
C ALA A 176 8.51 -1.16 13.97
N TRP A 177 9.11 0.02 14.17
CA TRP A 177 8.42 1.29 13.96
C TRP A 177 7.84 1.43 12.54
N ASN A 178 8.61 1.02 11.52
CA ASN A 178 8.15 1.02 10.13
C ASN A 178 6.96 0.08 9.91
N LEU A 179 6.86 -1.05 10.63
CA LEU A 179 5.69 -1.94 10.55
C LEU A 179 4.42 -1.21 11.03
N GLY A 180 4.51 -0.48 12.14
CA GLY A 180 3.40 0.35 12.65
C GLY A 180 2.99 1.44 11.65
N GLN A 181 3.97 2.16 11.09
CA GLN A 181 3.69 3.21 10.10
C GLN A 181 3.07 2.65 8.82
N ASN A 182 3.56 1.50 8.35
CA ASN A 182 2.99 0.82 7.20
C ASN A 182 1.56 0.33 7.47
N ALA A 183 1.27 -0.12 8.70
CA ALA A 183 -0.07 -0.50 9.11
C ALA A 183 -1.03 0.70 9.03
N TYR A 184 -0.65 1.85 9.60
CA TYR A 184 -1.43 3.09 9.50
C TYR A 184 -1.68 3.49 8.04
N ASN A 185 -0.62 3.54 7.22
CA ASN A 185 -0.73 3.94 5.82
C ASN A 185 -1.63 2.99 5.00
N LYS A 186 -1.59 1.68 5.29
CA LYS A 186 -2.36 0.66 4.58
C LYS A 186 -3.84 0.66 4.95
N TYR A 187 -4.17 0.88 6.22
CA TYR A 187 -5.53 0.80 6.75
C TYR A 187 -6.14 2.19 7.00
N SER A 188 -5.62 3.23 6.35
CA SER A 188 -6.24 4.55 6.36
C SER A 188 -7.29 4.70 5.23
N PRO A 189 -8.30 5.57 5.39
CA PRO A 189 -8.60 6.38 6.58
C PRO A 189 -9.19 5.55 7.72
N LEU A 190 -8.86 5.93 8.95
CA LEU A 190 -9.38 5.37 10.19
C LEU A 190 -10.54 6.24 10.73
N PRO A 191 -11.30 5.76 11.74
CA PRO A 191 -12.29 6.60 12.43
C PRO A 191 -11.65 7.85 13.03
N ASP A 192 -12.39 8.95 13.08
CA ASP A 192 -11.89 10.28 13.51
C ASP A 192 -11.23 10.28 14.90
N ASN A 193 -11.61 9.33 15.77
CA ASN A 193 -11.09 9.18 17.14
C ASN A 193 -9.89 8.23 17.25
N VAL A 194 -9.34 7.75 16.13
CA VAL A 194 -8.22 6.79 16.10
C VAL A 194 -7.03 7.43 15.40
N ASN A 195 -5.97 7.68 16.16
CA ASN A 195 -4.68 8.13 15.63
C ASN A 195 -3.63 7.01 15.70
N ALA A 196 -3.61 6.12 14.71
CA ALA A 196 -2.63 5.04 14.67
C ALA A 196 -1.27 5.43 14.04
N ASN A 197 -1.09 6.70 13.62
CA ASN A 197 0.16 7.18 13.02
C ASN A 197 1.27 7.43 14.07
N TYR A 198 0.87 7.55 15.33
CA TYR A 198 1.81 7.64 16.43
C TYR A 198 2.19 6.21 16.81
N VAL A 199 3.43 5.84 16.60
CA VAL A 199 3.93 4.48 16.83
C VAL A 199 4.99 4.56 17.90
N THR A 200 4.83 3.75 18.95
CA THR A 200 5.83 3.52 19.99
C THR A 200 6.31 2.08 19.88
N VAL A 201 7.62 1.91 19.96
CA VAL A 201 8.27 0.62 20.12
C VAL A 201 8.81 0.55 21.53
N GLN A 202 8.49 -0.49 22.28
CA GLN A 202 8.87 -0.65 23.68
C GLN A 202 9.40 -2.06 23.96
N ASP A 203 10.10 -2.21 25.07
CA ASP A 203 10.46 -3.53 25.62
C ASP A 203 9.31 -4.15 26.42
N SER A 204 9.53 -5.34 26.98
CA SER A 204 8.51 -6.05 27.78
C SER A 204 8.19 -5.35 29.10
N ALA A 205 9.09 -4.51 29.62
CA ALA A 205 8.90 -3.71 30.83
C ALA A 205 8.14 -2.39 30.57
N GLY A 206 7.89 -2.06 29.30
CA GLY A 206 7.22 -0.83 28.89
C GLY A 206 8.16 0.36 28.73
N ASN A 207 9.48 0.16 28.72
CA ASN A 207 10.42 1.22 28.41
C ASN A 207 10.38 1.51 26.91
N GLU A 208 10.25 2.78 26.55
CA GLU A 208 10.21 3.19 25.15
C GLU A 208 11.61 3.09 24.53
N LEU A 209 11.72 2.31 23.44
CA LEU A 209 12.93 2.16 22.65
C LEU A 209 12.96 3.15 21.47
N ALA A 210 11.77 3.50 20.96
CA ALA A 210 11.57 4.51 19.93
C ALA A 210 10.12 4.99 19.89
N HIS A 211 9.90 6.17 19.32
CA HIS A 211 8.57 6.69 19.07
C HIS A 211 8.49 7.54 17.79
N THR A 212 7.26 7.85 17.38
CA THR A 212 6.97 8.87 16.35
C THR A 212 7.10 10.26 16.96
N SER A 213 7.98 11.11 16.44
CA SER A 213 8.11 12.48 16.90
C SER A 213 6.92 13.36 16.50
N LEU A 214 6.85 14.58 17.04
CA LEU A 214 5.80 15.56 16.71
C LEU A 214 5.70 15.87 15.20
N LEU A 215 6.79 15.68 14.46
CA LEU A 215 6.84 15.88 13.01
C LEU A 215 6.58 14.59 12.21
N GLY A 216 6.23 13.49 12.87
CA GLY A 216 5.98 12.20 12.24
C GLY A 216 7.24 11.38 11.92
N ASN A 217 8.41 11.81 12.38
CA ASN A 217 9.68 11.13 12.13
C ASN A 217 9.96 10.05 13.19
N PHE A 218 10.88 9.14 12.88
CA PHE A 218 11.39 8.17 13.84
C PHE A 218 12.38 8.82 14.81
N ASP A 219 12.06 8.82 16.10
CA ASP A 219 12.97 9.16 17.19
C ASP A 219 13.35 7.89 17.97
N TYR A 220 14.62 7.80 18.39
CA TYR A 220 15.18 6.64 19.08
C TYR A 220 15.51 7.01 20.52
N ASP A 221 15.12 6.15 21.47
CA ASP A 221 15.13 6.46 22.90
C ASP A 221 15.93 5.47 23.74
N ALA A 222 16.31 4.30 23.20
CA ALA A 222 17.06 3.30 23.97
C ALA A 222 18.49 3.74 24.39
N ASP A 223 18.97 4.90 23.92
CA ASP A 223 20.25 5.50 24.34
C ASP A 223 20.09 6.58 25.43
N LYS A 224 18.86 6.89 25.88
CA LYS A 224 18.54 7.97 26.82
C LYS A 224 18.34 7.42 28.24
#